data_AF-A0A5F0D1U4-F1
#
_entry.id   AF-A0A5F0D1U4-F1
#
_cell.length_a   1.000
_cell.length_b   1.000
_cell.length_c   1.000
_cell.angle_alpha   90.00
_cell.angle_beta   90.00
_cell.angle_gamma   90.00
#
_symmetry.space_group_name_H-M   'P 1'
#
loop_
_entity.id
_entity.type
_entity.pdbx_description
1 polymer ?
#
loop_
_entity_poly.entity_id
_entity_poly.type
_entity_poly.pdbx_seq_one_letter_code
_entity_poly.pdbx_strand_id
1 'polypeptide(L)' 'MHTPFNVHHGRAPAIQHALARVLTTAYTEHPERFVRQHPQPPTFPTTAWINEPEEEGTKSMTG' A
#
# COMPACT_ATOMS: atom_id res chain seq x y z
N MET A 1 6.28 3.52 -5.34
CA MET A 1 4.90 4.07 -5.34
C MET A 1 3.92 2.93 -5.55
N HIS A 2 2.93 2.84 -4.66
CA HIS A 2 1.84 1.87 -4.81
C HIS A 2 0.84 2.45 -5.79
N THR A 3 0.87 1.95 -7.02
CA THR A 3 -0.06 2.34 -8.08
C THR A 3 -1.10 1.22 -8.26
N PRO A 4 -2.29 1.52 -8.81
CA PRO A 4 -3.26 0.48 -9.15
C PRO A 4 -2.65 -0.64 -10.02
N PHE A 5 -1.79 -0.27 -10.96
CA PHE A 5 -1.03 -1.24 -11.77
C PHE A 5 -0.19 -2.21 -10.91
N ASN A 6 0.55 -1.69 -9.92
CA ASN A 6 1.38 -2.53 -9.05
C ASN A 6 0.55 -3.41 -8.12
N VAL A 7 -0.63 -2.94 -7.68
CA VAL A 7 -1.56 -3.76 -6.89
C VAL A 7 -2.16 -4.87 -7.76
N HIS A 8 -2.72 -4.51 -8.93
CA HIS A 8 -3.35 -5.46 -9.85
C HIS A 8 -2.39 -6.58 -10.32
N HIS A 9 -1.12 -6.25 -10.54
CA HIS A 9 -0.12 -7.24 -10.97
C HIS A 9 0.63 -7.89 -9.79
N GLY A 10 0.18 -7.73 -8.55
CA GLY A 10 0.80 -8.37 -7.37
C GLY A 10 2.22 -7.89 -7.05
N ARG A 11 2.63 -6.72 -7.54
CA ARG A 11 3.98 -6.15 -7.36
C ARG A 11 4.11 -5.34 -6.06
N ALA A 12 2.99 -4.89 -5.49
CA ALA A 12 2.98 -4.03 -4.32
C ALA A 12 3.75 -4.60 -3.10
N PRO A 13 3.67 -5.90 -2.74
CA PRO A 13 4.47 -6.47 -1.65
C PRO A 13 5.98 -6.34 -1.88
N ALA A 14 6.46 -6.70 -3.07
CA ALA A 14 7.89 -6.62 -3.40
C ALA A 14 8.41 -5.17 -3.33
N ILE A 15 7.62 -4.20 -3.80
CA ILE A 15 7.95 -2.79 -3.71
C ILE A 15 8.00 -2.33 -2.25
N GLN A 16 7.04 -2.73 -1.42
CA GLN A 16 7.04 -2.40 0.00
C GLN A 16 8.27 -2.96 0.72
N HIS A 17 8.65 -4.21 0.44
CA HIS A 17 9.85 -4.85 1.02
C HIS A 17 11.14 -4.13 0.60
N ALA A 18 11.25 -3.74 -0.66
CA ALA A 18 12.38 -2.97 -1.14
C ALA A 18 12.50 -1.62 -0.43
N LEU A 19 11.38 -0.90 -0.26
CA LEU A 19 11.33 0.36 0.47
C LEU A 19 11.69 0.18 1.95
N ALA A 20 11.22 -0.89 2.60
CA ALA A 20 11.57 -1.21 3.98
C ALA A 20 13.09 -1.33 4.17
N ARG A 21 13.77 -2.06 3.27
CA ARG A 21 15.23 -2.23 3.34
C ARG A 21 15.99 -0.92 3.19
N VAL A 22 15.56 -0.06 2.27
CA VAL A 22 16.17 1.27 2.07
C VAL A 22 15.99 2.13 3.33
N LEU A 23 14.77 2.16 3.88
CA LEU A 23 14.46 2.90 5.08
C LEU A 23 15.25 2.40 6.30
N THR A 24 15.39 1.08 6.46
CA THR A 24 16.22 0.51 7.52
C THR A 24 17.69 0.88 7.36
N THR A 25 18.24 0.79 6.15
CA THR A 25 19.64 1.16 5.91
C THR A 25 19.88 2.63 6.25
N ALA A 26 19.02 3.51 5.75
CA ALA A 26 19.12 4.94 6.03
C ALA A 26 18.98 5.28 7.52
N TYR A 27 18.07 4.58 8.23
CA TYR A 27 17.90 4.77 9.67
C TYR A 27 19.11 4.26 10.47
N THR A 28 19.71 3.12 10.08
CA THR A 28 20.90 2.58 10.74
C THR A 28 22.10 3.49 10.57
N GLU A 29 22.27 4.13 9.39
CA GLU A 29 23.37 5.06 9.14
C GLU A 29 23.19 6.41 9.83
N HIS A 30 21.96 6.93 9.86
CA HIS A 30 21.66 8.29 10.31
C HIS A 30 20.36 8.37 11.13
N PRO A 31 20.30 7.77 12.33
CA PRO A 31 19.08 7.76 13.14
C PRO A 31 18.62 9.17 13.55
N GLU A 32 19.55 10.12 13.71
CA GLU A 32 19.28 11.52 14.07
C GLU A 32 18.46 12.28 13.03
N ARG A 33 18.41 11.80 11.79
CA ARG A 33 17.61 12.39 10.71
C ARG A 33 16.14 11.97 10.78
N PHE A 34 15.81 10.98 11.59
CA PHE A 34 14.46 10.45 11.75
C PHE A 34 13.90 10.82 13.13
N VAL A 35 12.77 11.53 13.13
CA VAL A 35 12.14 11.98 14.36
C VAL A 35 11.47 10.81 15.07
N ARG A 36 11.77 10.63 16.36
CA ARG A 36 11.15 9.69 17.32
C ARG A 36 11.38 8.19 17.10
N GLN A 37 11.39 7.68 15.87
CA GLN A 37 11.41 6.23 15.63
C GLN A 37 11.91 5.84 14.23
N HIS A 38 12.14 4.53 14.05
CA HIS A 38 12.42 3.93 12.76
C HIS A 38 11.26 4.17 11.77
N PRO A 39 11.52 4.68 10.56
CA PRO A 39 10.49 4.91 9.55
C PRO A 39 9.93 3.58 9.00
N GLN A 40 8.64 3.53 8.70
CA GLN A 40 8.03 2.38 8.03
C GLN A 40 7.50 2.81 6.66
N PRO A 41 7.66 1.97 5.62
CA PRO A 41 7.08 2.28 4.32
C PRO A 41 5.55 2.27 4.42
N PRO A 42 4.85 3.15 3.67
CA PRO A 42 3.39 3.16 3.64
C PRO A 42 2.86 1.80 3.17
N THR A 43 1.76 1.37 3.80
CA THR A 43 1.00 0.19 3.40
C THR A 43 0.34 0.43 2.04
N PHE A 44 -0.03 -0.65 1.36
CA PHE A 44 -0.82 -0.63 0.12
C PHE A 44 -2.18 -1.29 0.35
N PRO A 45 -3.21 -0.88 -0.40
CA PRO A 45 -4.50 -1.57 -0.35
C PRO A 45 -4.39 -2.95 -0.98
N THR A 46 -5.15 -3.91 -0.45
CA THR A 46 -5.21 -5.29 -0.98
C THR A 46 -5.74 -5.34 -2.41
N THR A 47 -6.63 -4.41 -2.76
CA THR A 47 -7.25 -4.26 -4.08
C THR A 47 -7.20 -2.79 -4.52
N ALA A 48 -7.05 -2.54 -5.82
CA ALA A 48 -7.12 -1.19 -6.38
C ALA A 48 -8.08 -1.19 -7.58
N TRP A 49 -9.02 -0.24 -7.57
CA TRP A 49 -10.03 -0.08 -8.61
C TRP A 49 -9.80 1.23 -9.38
N ILE A 50 -9.99 1.20 -10.70
CA ILE A 50 -10.07 2.44 -11.52
C ILE A 50 -11.53 2.91 -11.59
N ASN A 51 -12.48 1.98 -11.60
CA ASN A 51 -13.89 2.17 -11.28
C ASN A 51 -14.28 0.98 -10.39
N GLU A 52 -14.62 1.23 -9.14
CA GLU A 52 -15.14 0.18 -8.26
C GLU A 52 -16.56 -0.15 -8.71
N PRO A 53 -16.90 -1.43 -8.98
CA PRO A 53 -18.26 -1.79 -9.33
C PRO A 53 -19.19 -1.46 -8.14
N GLU A 54 -20.39 -0.98 -8.42
CA GLU A 54 -21.42 -0.87 -7.38
C GLU A 54 -21.67 -2.27 -6.79
N GLU A 55 -21.71 -2.37 -5.46
CA GLU A 55 -22.07 -3.63 -4.80
C GLU A 55 -23.50 -4.02 -5.22
N GLU A 56 -23.67 -5.18 -5.86
CA GLU A 56 -24.99 -5.68 -6.23
C GLU A 56 -25.78 -6.07 -4.96
N GLY A 57 -26.57 -5.14 -4.44
CA GLY A 57 -27.60 -5.38 -3.42
C GLY A 57 -27.91 -4.10 -2.64
N THR A 58 -28.95 -3.33 -2.94
CA THR A 58 -30.35 -3.74 -2.76
C THR A 58 -31.28 -3.20 -3.86
N LYS A 59 -31.72 -4.08 -4.76
CA LYS A 59 -33.01 -3.93 -5.44
C LYS A 59 -33.88 -5.12 -5.07
N SER A 60 -34.31 -5.16 -3.81
CA SER A 60 -35.30 -6.13 -3.35
C SER A 60 -36.64 -5.78 -4.00
N MET A 61 -36.95 -6.56 -5.04
CA MET A 61 -38.26 -6.97 -5.52
C MET A 61 -39.47 -6.29 -4.85
N THR A 62 -40.20 -5.49 -5.62
CA THR A 62 -41.61 -5.19 -5.39
C THR A 62 -42.41 -6.50 -5.34
N GLY A 63 -43.20 -6.67 -4.29
CA GLY A 63 -44.29 -7.64 -4.15
C GLY A 63 -45.36 -7.05 -3.26
#